data_AF-A0A172YJQ7-F1
#
_entry.id   AF-A0A172YJQ7-F1
#
_cell.length_a   1.000
_cell.length_b   1.000
_cell.length_c   1.000
_cell.angle_alpha   90.00
_cell.angle_beta   90.00
_cell.angle_gamma   90.00
#
_symmetry.space_group_name_H-M   'P 1'
#
loop_
_entity.id
_entity.type
_entity.pdbx_description
1 polymer ?
#
loop_
_entity_poly.entity_id
_entity_poly.type
_entity_poly.pdbx_seq_one_letter_code
_entity_poly.pdbx_strand_id
1 'polypeptide(L)' 'MATSIRLPIETEQRLNHLAEATGRSKAFYLRKLIEDNLDELEDVYLAERTLERIRQGEEETLSHEAFWHEVEG' A
#
# COMPACT_ATOMS: atom_id res chain seq x y z
N MET A 1 -0.53 3.45 20.57
CA MET A 1 0.92 3.75 20.57
C MET A 1 1.17 5.01 19.77
N ALA A 2 2.25 5.74 20.04
CA ALA A 2 2.63 6.93 19.28
C ALA A 2 3.81 6.60 18.36
N THR A 3 3.69 6.96 17.08
CA THR A 3 4.76 6.84 16.09
C THR A 3 5.21 8.24 15.71
N SER A 4 6.53 8.47 15.70
CA SER A 4 7.12 9.73 15.25
C SER A 4 7.75 9.55 13.87
N ILE A 5 7.43 10.43 12.94
CA ILE A 5 7.96 10.42 11.58
C ILE A 5 8.58 11.78 11.26
N ARG A 6 9.71 11.79 10.55
CA ARG A 6 10.27 13.03 9.99
C ARG A 6 9.70 13.23 8.59
N LEU A 7 9.21 14.43 8.33
CA LEU A 7 8.69 14.81 7.03
C LEU A 7 9.62 15.85 6.39
N PRO A 8 9.77 15.83 5.05
CA PRO A 8 10.31 16.98 4.33
C PRO A 8 9.53 18.25 4.66
N ILE A 9 10.23 19.39 4.71
CA ILE A 9 9.65 20.70 5.08
C ILE A 9 8.42 21.02 4.21
N GLU A 10 8.49 20.76 2.91
CA GLU A 10 7.38 21.01 1.98
C GLU A 10 6.13 20.19 2.32
N THR A 11 6.30 18.92 2.68
CA THR A 11 5.19 18.04 3.08
C THR A 11 4.57 18.52 4.38
N GLU A 12 5.39 18.95 5.34
CA GLU A 12 4.89 19.51 6.59
C GLU A 12 4.09 20.80 6.36
N GLN A 13 4.57 21.70 5.48
CA GLN A 13 3.85 22.92 5.13
C GLN A 13 2.48 22.64 4.49
N ARG A 14 2.41 21.67 3.58
CA ARG A 14 1.13 21.24 2.97
C ARG A 14 0.17 20.68 4.01
N LEU A 15 0.66 19.87 4.95
CA LEU A 15 -0.14 19.33 6.06
C LEU A 15 -0.63 20.43 7.01
N ASN A 16 0.21 21.42 7.32
CA ASN A 16 -0.18 22.58 8.12
C ASN A 16 -1.33 23.34 7.44
N HIS A 17 -1.18 23.66 6.16
CA HIS A 17 -2.20 24.40 5.42
C HIS A 17 -3.53 23.65 5.35
N LEU A 18 -3.49 22.34 5.08
CA LEU A 18 -4.70 21.51 5.05
C LEU A 18 -5.39 21.44 6.43
N ALA A 19 -4.61 21.32 7.50
CA ALA A 19 -5.11 21.32 8.87
C ALA A 19 -5.83 22.65 9.21
N GLU A 20 -5.19 23.78 8.90
CA GLU A 20 -5.74 25.12 9.11
C GLU A 20 -7.02 25.36 8.29
N ALA A 21 -7.01 24.99 7.01
CA ALA A 21 -8.13 25.22 6.11
C ALA A 21 -9.41 24.44 6.48
N THR A 22 -9.26 23.33 7.22
CA THR A 22 -10.37 22.41 7.53
C THR A 22 -10.72 22.35 9.01
N GLY A 23 -9.93 23.01 9.86
CA GLY A 23 -10.09 22.96 11.32
C GLY A 23 -9.80 21.60 11.94
N ARG A 24 -9.01 20.75 11.26
CA ARG A 24 -8.61 19.41 11.74
C ARG A 24 -7.13 19.38 12.11
N SER A 25 -6.71 18.42 12.92
CA SER A 25 -5.30 18.29 13.30
C SER A 25 -4.46 17.60 12.22
N LYS A 26 -3.16 17.89 12.16
CA LYS A 26 -2.21 17.14 11.32
C LYS A 26 -2.28 15.62 11.57
N ALA A 27 -2.41 15.24 12.85
CA ALA A 27 -2.49 13.83 13.24
C ALA A 27 -3.72 13.11 12.65
N PHE A 28 -4.85 13.81 12.49
CA PHE A 28 -6.02 13.27 11.81
C PHE A 28 -5.69 12.90 10.36
N TYR A 29 -5.05 13.82 9.62
CA TYR A 29 -4.69 13.58 8.22
C TYR A 29 -3.61 12.53 8.03
N LEU A 30 -2.59 12.51 8.90
CA LEU A 30 -1.57 11.47 8.87
C LEU A 30 -2.17 10.09 9.10
N ARG A 31 -3.06 9.96 10.09
CA ARG A 31 -3.77 8.70 10.33
C ARG A 31 -4.61 8.30 9.13
N LYS A 32 -5.41 9.22 8.60
CA LYS A 32 -6.26 8.97 7.44
C LYS A 32 -5.44 8.52 6.23
N LEU A 33 -4.32 9.19 5.93
CA LEU A 33 -3.43 8.79 4.84
C LEU A 33 -2.87 7.38 5.02
N ILE A 34 -2.52 7.00 6.27
CA ILE A 34 -2.05 5.64 6.55
C ILE A 34 -3.19 4.63 6.35
N GLU A 35 -4.36 4.86 6.97
CA GLU A 35 -5.51 3.95 6.89
C GLU A 35 -6.01 3.79 5.44
N ASP A 36 -6.09 4.88 4.68
CA ASP A 36 -6.60 4.87 3.30
C ASP A 36 -5.62 4.23 2.29
N ASN A 37 -4.33 4.04 2.65
CA ASN A 37 -3.30 3.56 1.71
C ASN A 37 -2.56 2.31 2.19
N LEU A 38 -2.88 1.79 3.38
CA LEU A 38 -2.19 0.62 3.91
C LEU A 38 -2.47 -0.62 3.07
N ASP A 39 -3.72 -0.85 2.69
CA ASP A 39 -4.13 -2.01 1.89
C ASP A 39 -3.38 -2.05 0.55
N GLU A 40 -3.27 -0.92 -0.15
CA GLU A 40 -2.56 -0.85 -1.43
C GLU A 40 -1.05 -1.03 -1.27
N LEU A 41 -0.46 -0.55 -0.17
CA LEU A 41 0.94 -0.84 0.15
C LEU A 41 1.13 -2.34 0.42
N GLU A 42 0.24 -2.97 1.17
CA GLU A 42 0.28 -4.40 1.45
C GLU A 42 0.19 -5.22 0.15
N ASP A 43 -0.74 -4.88 -0.75
CA ASP A 43 -0.91 -5.54 -2.04
C ASP A 43 0.37 -5.48 -2.89
N VAL A 44 1.01 -4.31 -2.98
CA VAL A 44 2.27 -4.14 -3.73
C VAL A 44 3.36 -5.03 -3.14
N TYR A 45 3.60 -4.96 -1.83
CA TYR A 45 4.66 -5.74 -1.19
C TYR A 45 4.39 -7.25 -1.23
N LEU A 46 3.13 -7.67 -1.11
CA LEU A 46 2.75 -9.09 -1.21
C LEU A 46 2.90 -9.60 -2.64
N ALA A 47 2.55 -8.80 -3.65
CA ALA A 47 2.73 -9.14 -5.05
C ALA A 47 4.22 -9.24 -5.42
N GLU A 48 5.04 -8.27 -5.01
CA GLU A 48 6.50 -8.31 -5.22
C GLU A 48 7.12 -9.57 -4.59
N ARG A 49 6.75 -9.87 -3.34
CA ARG A 49 7.25 -11.06 -2.64
C ARG A 49 6.81 -12.35 -3.33
N THR A 50 5.59 -12.40 -3.85
CA THR A 50 5.09 -13.57 -4.58
C THR A 50 5.83 -13.74 -5.91
N LEU A 51 6.09 -12.63 -6.60
CA LEU A 51 6.87 -12.62 -7.84
C LEU A 51 8.32 -13.08 -7.62
N GLU A 52 8.93 -12.73 -6.49
CA GLU A 52 10.23 -13.27 -6.08
C GLU A 52 10.20 -14.79 -5.88
N ARG A 53 9.19 -15.33 -5.17
CA ARG A 53 9.03 -16.79 -5.00
C ARG A 53 8.82 -17.52 -6.32
N ILE A 54 8.00 -16.97 -7.22
CA ILE A 54 7.83 -17.51 -8.59
C ILE A 54 9.18 -17.58 -9.31
N ARG A 55 9.99 -16.51 -9.25
CA ARG A 55 11.33 -16.48 -9.87
C ARG A 55 12.30 -17.49 -9.25
N GLN A 56 12.14 -17.79 -7.96
CA GLN A 56 12.93 -18.80 -7.25
C GLN A 56 12.42 -20.23 -7.46
N GLY A 57 11.26 -20.41 -8.13
CA GLY A 57 10.61 -21.70 -8.31
C GLY A 57 9.95 -22.24 -7.04
N GLU A 58 9.70 -21.38 -6.07
CA GLU A 58 9.10 -21.72 -4.77
C GLU A 58 7.57 -21.61 -4.78
N GLU A 59 6.99 -21.09 -5.86
CA GLU A 59 5.55 -20.95 -6.03
C GLU A 59 5.06 -21.79 -7.23
N GLU A 60 3.97 -22.52 -7.06
CA GLU A 60 3.30 -23.20 -8.17
C GLU A 60 2.70 -22.17 -9.13
N THR A 61 2.90 -22.36 -10.43
CA THR A 61 2.34 -21.50 -11.47
C THR A 61 1.55 -22.34 -12.47
N LEU A 62 0.43 -21.80 -12.93
CA LEU A 62 -0.42 -22.43 -13.93
C LEU A 62 -0.22 -21.74 -15.28
N SER A 63 -0.15 -22.53 -16.36
CA SER A 63 -0.13 -21.95 -17.71
C SER A 63 -1.52 -21.41 -18.07
N HIS A 64 -1.55 -20.45 -18.98
CA HIS A 64 -2.81 -19.86 -19.48
C HIS A 64 -3.75 -20.93 -20.06
N GLU A 65 -3.21 -21.88 -20.83
CA GLU A 65 -3.98 -22.96 -21.43
C GLU A 65 -4.57 -23.90 -20.37
N ALA A 66 -3.80 -24.24 -19.33
CA ALA A 66 -4.26 -25.09 -18.24
C ALA A 66 -5.35 -24.39 -17.40
N PHE A 67 -5.25 -23.08 -17.18
CA PHE A 67 -6.26 -22.31 -16.45
C PHE A 67 -7.63 -22.36 -17.12
N TRP A 68 -7.71 -22.06 -18.42
CA TRP A 68 -8.99 -22.00 -19.12
C TRP A 68 -9.65 -23.37 -19.25
N HIS A 69 -8.86 -24.42 -19.43
CA HIS A 69 -9.38 -25.78 -19.46
C HIS A 69 -9.98 -26.21 -18.10
N GLU A 70 -9.48 -25.70 -16.99
CA GLU A 70 -10.01 -25.99 -15.64
C GLU A 70 -11.25 -25.16 -15.30
N VAL A 71 -11.37 -23.94 -15.82
CA VAL A 71 -12.51 -23.05 -15.55
C VAL A 71 -13.74 -23.37 -16.42
N GLU A 72 -13.53 -23.90 -17.63
CA GLU A 72 -14.61 -24.24 -18.57
C GLU A 72 -15.07 -25.71 -18.47
N GLY A 73 -14.40 -26.53 -17.66
CA GLY A 73 -14.71 -27.95 -17.43
C GLY A 73 -15.58 -28.21 -16.19
#